data_AF-A0A8T7BTZ5-F1
#
_entry.id   AF-A0A8T7BTZ5-F1
#
_cell.length_a   1.000
_cell.length_b   1.000
_cell.length_c   1.000
_cell.angle_alpha   90.00
_cell.angle_beta   90.00
_cell.angle_gamma   90.00
#
_symmetry.space_group_name_H-M   'P 1'
#
loop_
_entity.id
_entity.type
_entity.pdbx_description
1 polymer ?
#
loop_
_entity_poly.entity_id
_entity_poly.type
_entity_poly.pdbx_seq_one_letter_code
_entity_poly.pdbx_strand_id
1 'polypeptide(L)'
;MIQEAEKAAEECDNVRAMMLAKKAEEQAADAIAQYEAERAAMAEPKVEEPMEKPDESPYIGGYLVVAGDNLWNIAGQNSIYGNPYQWPLIYKANSDQIDDADLIYPGQYFNIPKAMGAESDAAIEHAKTRGAWTLGQTEASDLQYLNQ
;
A
#
# COMPACT_ATOMS: atom_id res chain seq x y z
N MET A 1 -56.14 -56.01 -23.50
CA MET A 1 -56.61 -54.62 -23.69
C MET A 1 -56.57 -53.78 -22.42
N ILE A 2 -56.89 -54.30 -21.21
CA ILE A 2 -56.82 -53.49 -19.97
C ILE A 2 -55.38 -53.38 -19.43
N GLN A 3 -54.59 -54.47 -19.51
CA GLN A 3 -53.18 -54.47 -19.03
C GLN A 3 -52.21 -53.62 -19.89
N GLU A 4 -52.58 -53.32 -21.14
CA GLU A 4 -51.75 -52.54 -22.07
C GLU A 4 -51.97 -51.03 -21.88
N ALA A 5 -53.15 -50.65 -21.38
CA ALA A 5 -53.48 -49.27 -21.02
C ALA A 5 -52.88 -48.85 -19.65
N GLU A 6 -52.74 -49.79 -18.70
CA GLU A 6 -52.08 -49.53 -17.41
C GLU A 6 -50.56 -49.37 -17.57
N LYS A 7 -49.92 -50.21 -18.41
CA LYS A 7 -48.47 -50.15 -18.67
C LYS A 7 -48.05 -48.85 -19.40
N ALA A 8 -48.89 -48.35 -20.31
CA ALA A 8 -48.65 -47.08 -21.00
C ALA A 8 -48.85 -45.84 -20.09
N ALA A 9 -49.67 -45.94 -19.03
CA ALA A 9 -49.84 -44.88 -18.05
C ALA A 9 -48.66 -44.81 -17.06
N GLU A 10 -48.12 -45.96 -16.64
CA GLU A 10 -46.93 -46.04 -15.78
C GLU A 10 -45.63 -45.62 -16.49
N GLU A 11 -45.49 -45.94 -17.78
CA GLU A 11 -44.33 -45.57 -18.60
C GLU A 11 -44.32 -44.06 -18.94
N CYS A 12 -45.48 -43.42 -19.13
CA CYS A 12 -45.55 -41.99 -19.46
C CYS A 12 -45.13 -41.10 -18.27
N ASP A 13 -45.54 -41.47 -17.06
CA ASP A 13 -45.17 -40.72 -15.85
C ASP A 13 -43.71 -40.96 -15.44
N ASN A 14 -43.20 -42.20 -15.55
CA ASN A 14 -41.81 -42.51 -15.21
C ASN A 14 -40.82 -41.94 -16.24
N VAL A 15 -41.09 -42.06 -17.54
CA VAL A 15 -40.22 -41.49 -18.59
C VAL A 15 -40.23 -39.96 -18.54
N ARG A 16 -41.38 -39.34 -18.27
CA ARG A 16 -41.48 -37.88 -18.08
C ARG A 16 -40.75 -37.44 -16.82
N ALA A 17 -40.83 -38.19 -15.72
CA ALA A 17 -40.06 -37.94 -14.51
C ALA A 17 -38.54 -38.06 -14.74
N MET A 18 -38.08 -39.07 -15.47
CA MET A 18 -36.68 -39.20 -15.87
C MET A 18 -36.22 -38.06 -16.79
N MET A 19 -37.06 -37.63 -17.73
CA MET A 19 -36.74 -36.51 -18.62
C MET A 19 -36.68 -35.17 -17.86
N LEU A 20 -37.57 -34.97 -16.88
CA LEU A 20 -37.53 -33.81 -15.98
C LEU A 20 -36.29 -33.84 -15.09
N ALA A 21 -35.90 -35.00 -14.56
CA ALA A 21 -34.68 -35.16 -13.77
C ALA A 21 -33.42 -34.85 -14.59
N LYS A 22 -33.32 -35.41 -15.80
CA LYS A 22 -32.20 -35.14 -16.71
C LYS A 22 -32.13 -33.65 -17.11
N LYS A 23 -33.28 -33.03 -17.38
CA LYS A 23 -33.34 -31.60 -17.69
C LYS A 23 -32.93 -30.74 -16.49
N ALA A 24 -33.29 -31.14 -15.27
CA ALA A 24 -32.88 -30.45 -14.05
C ALA A 24 -31.36 -30.57 -13.81
N GLU A 25 -30.76 -31.73 -14.13
CA GLU A 25 -29.30 -31.92 -14.10
C GLU A 25 -28.58 -31.05 -15.13
N GLU A 26 -29.09 -30.98 -16.36
CA GLU A 26 -28.57 -30.10 -17.42
C GLU A 26 -28.66 -28.63 -17.01
N GLN A 27 -29.80 -28.20 -16.45
CA GLN A 27 -29.96 -26.84 -15.94
C GLN A 27 -29.04 -26.53 -14.76
N ALA A 28 -28.79 -27.51 -13.88
CA ALA A 28 -27.84 -27.35 -12.79
C ALA A 28 -26.39 -27.24 -13.30
N ALA A 29 -26.03 -28.03 -14.32
CA ALA A 29 -24.71 -27.96 -14.95
C ALA A 29 -24.48 -26.62 -15.66
N ASP A 30 -25.49 -26.12 -16.39
CA ASP A 30 -25.42 -24.81 -17.05
C ASP A 30 -25.29 -23.66 -16.02
N ALA A 31 -26.02 -23.73 -14.90
CA ALA A 31 -25.93 -22.73 -13.83
C ALA A 31 -24.54 -22.72 -13.16
N ILE A 32 -23.94 -23.90 -12.96
CA ILE A 32 -22.57 -24.02 -12.42
C ILE A 32 -21.57 -23.43 -13.42
N ALA A 33 -21.70 -23.75 -14.71
CA ALA A 33 -20.83 -23.22 -15.76
C ALA A 33 -20.94 -21.69 -15.88
N GLN A 34 -22.15 -21.13 -15.76
CA GLN A 34 -22.38 -19.68 -15.73
C GLN A 34 -21.71 -19.04 -14.51
N TYR A 35 -21.86 -19.62 -13.32
CA TYR A 35 -21.22 -19.12 -12.10
C TYR A 35 -19.69 -19.17 -12.18
N GLU A 36 -19.12 -20.23 -12.76
CA GLU A 36 -17.68 -20.34 -12.95
C GLU A 36 -17.14 -19.34 -14.00
N ALA A 37 -17.88 -19.11 -15.08
CA ALA A 37 -17.55 -18.10 -16.08
C ALA A 37 -17.62 -16.68 -15.50
N GLU A 38 -18.63 -16.38 -14.68
CA GLU A 38 -18.80 -15.08 -14.03
C GLU A 38 -17.73 -14.87 -12.95
N ARG A 39 -17.38 -15.91 -12.18
CA ARG A 39 -16.26 -15.88 -11.22
C ARG A 39 -14.90 -15.72 -11.92
N ALA A 40 -14.71 -16.31 -13.10
CA ALA A 40 -13.50 -16.12 -13.90
C ALA A 40 -13.42 -14.71 -14.52
N ALA A 41 -14.57 -14.07 -14.80
CA ALA A 41 -14.62 -12.70 -15.29
C ALA A 41 -14.50 -11.65 -14.15
N MET A 42 -14.94 -11.96 -12.93
CA MET A 42 -14.77 -11.14 -11.72
C MET A 42 -13.44 -11.40 -10.98
N ALA A 43 -12.75 -12.50 -11.30
CA ALA A 43 -11.36 -12.69 -10.90
C ALA A 43 -10.54 -11.65 -11.68
N GLU A 44 -10.28 -10.53 -11.02
CA GLU A 44 -9.40 -9.46 -11.49
C GLU A 44 -8.12 -10.06 -12.09
N PRO A 45 -7.56 -9.45 -13.15
CA PRO A 45 -6.25 -9.85 -13.60
C PRO A 45 -5.32 -9.74 -12.39
N LYS A 46 -4.77 -10.88 -11.96
CA LYS A 46 -3.62 -10.90 -11.08
C LYS A 46 -2.61 -9.99 -11.75
N VAL A 47 -2.43 -8.81 -11.17
CA VAL A 47 -1.43 -7.85 -11.58
C VAL A 47 -0.12 -8.61 -11.42
N GLU A 48 0.38 -9.17 -12.51
CA GLU A 48 1.76 -9.62 -12.57
C GLU A 48 2.58 -8.35 -12.32
N GLU A 49 3.17 -8.29 -11.13
CA GLU A 49 4.13 -7.26 -10.75
C GLU A 49 5.11 -7.08 -11.90
N PRO A 50 5.17 -5.89 -12.53
CA PRO A 50 6.22 -5.61 -13.48
C PRO A 50 7.55 -5.77 -12.75
N MET A 51 8.38 -6.72 -13.21
CA MET A 51 9.77 -6.84 -12.76
C MET A 51 10.41 -5.45 -12.76
N GLU A 52 10.79 -5.02 -11.56
CA GLU A 52 11.33 -3.71 -11.25
C GLU A 52 12.51 -3.36 -12.17
N LYS A 53 12.35 -2.28 -12.91
CA LYS A 53 13.48 -1.37 -13.15
C LYS A 53 13.98 -0.94 -11.77
N PRO A 54 15.30 -0.74 -11.55
CA PRO A 54 15.79 -0.31 -10.26
C PRO A 54 14.96 0.87 -9.77
N ASP A 55 14.47 0.81 -8.53
CA ASP A 55 13.74 1.88 -7.88
C ASP A 55 14.54 3.20 -7.99
N GLU A 56 14.21 3.99 -9.01
CA GLU A 56 14.74 5.33 -9.26
C GLU A 56 14.10 6.37 -8.31
N SER A 57 13.23 5.96 -7.38
CA SER A 57 12.65 6.90 -6.44
C SER A 57 13.76 7.43 -5.53
N PRO A 58 13.93 8.75 -5.41
CA PRO A 58 14.88 9.31 -4.47
C PRO A 58 14.40 9.15 -3.02
N TYR A 59 13.26 8.49 -2.77
CA TYR A 59 12.67 8.32 -1.45
C TYR A 59 12.69 6.87 -0.99
N ILE A 60 12.91 6.67 0.32
CA ILE A 60 12.76 5.39 1.03
C ILE A 60 11.27 5.10 1.25
N GLY A 61 10.48 6.16 1.45
CA GLY A 61 9.04 6.08 1.70
C GLY A 61 8.52 7.39 2.27
N GLY A 62 7.38 7.33 2.94
CA GLY A 62 6.83 8.46 3.69
C GLY A 62 6.48 8.08 5.13
N TYR A 63 6.48 9.08 6.00
CA TYR A 63 6.26 8.94 7.43
C TYR A 63 5.11 9.84 7.89
N LEU A 64 4.17 9.28 8.65
CA LEU A 64 3.11 10.05 9.30
C LEU A 64 3.55 10.40 10.72
N VAL A 65 3.73 11.69 10.99
CA VAL A 65 4.15 12.20 12.30
C VAL A 65 3.09 11.91 13.35
N VAL A 66 3.48 11.30 14.46
CA VAL A 66 2.60 11.09 15.62
C VAL A 66 2.95 12.04 16.77
N ALA A 67 2.04 12.14 17.75
CA ALA A 67 2.26 13.00 18.91
C ALA A 67 3.48 12.56 19.71
N GLY A 68 4.42 13.50 19.91
CA GLY A 68 5.68 13.26 20.63
C GLY A 68 6.88 12.95 19.73
N ASP A 69 6.69 12.87 18.41
CA ASP A 69 7.79 12.75 17.47
C ASP A 69 8.56 14.05 17.30
N ASN A 70 9.81 13.89 16.90
CA ASN A 70 10.69 14.94 16.41
C ASN A 70 11.55 14.37 15.28
N LEU A 71 12.11 15.24 14.44
CA LEU A 71 12.88 14.80 13.27
C LEU A 71 14.07 13.89 13.65
N TRP A 72 14.70 14.14 14.80
CA TRP A 72 15.81 13.33 15.33
C TRP A 72 15.39 11.88 15.59
N ASN A 73 14.27 11.69 16.29
CA ASN A 73 13.73 10.38 16.60
C ASN A 73 13.29 9.64 15.34
N ILE A 74 12.63 10.34 14.40
CA ILE A 74 12.19 9.76 13.12
C ILE A 74 13.41 9.27 12.32
N ALA A 75 14.44 10.11 12.17
CA ALA A 75 15.68 9.71 11.50
C ALA A 75 16.41 8.56 12.22
N GLY A 76 16.35 8.54 13.55
CA GLY A 76 16.95 7.49 14.38
C GLY A 76 16.28 6.12 14.25
N GLN A 77 15.08 6.03 13.68
CA GLN A 77 14.42 4.74 13.48
C GLN A 77 15.20 3.88 12.49
N ASN A 78 15.44 2.61 12.83
CA ASN A 78 16.16 1.67 11.97
C ASN A 78 15.44 1.40 10.63
N SER A 79 14.12 1.62 10.58
CA SER A 79 13.31 1.53 9.36
C SER A 79 13.49 2.71 8.41
N ILE A 80 14.08 3.81 8.89
CA ILE A 80 14.28 5.04 8.14
C ILE A 80 15.76 5.18 7.77
N TYR A 81 16.59 5.61 8.71
CA TYR A 81 18.04 5.70 8.52
C TYR A 81 18.84 4.94 9.57
N GLY A 82 18.27 4.72 10.76
CA GLY A 82 19.01 4.19 11.91
C GLY A 82 20.07 5.15 12.45
N ASN A 83 20.06 6.41 11.99
CA ASN A 83 21.01 7.43 12.41
C ASN A 83 20.27 8.75 12.64
N PRO A 84 20.15 9.18 13.91
CA PRO A 84 19.39 10.37 14.21
C PRO A 84 20.03 11.65 13.65
N TYR A 85 21.34 11.68 13.40
CA TYR A 85 22.03 12.83 12.80
C TYR A 85 21.64 13.11 11.34
N GLN A 86 20.85 12.24 10.72
CA GLN A 86 20.34 12.42 9.35
C GLN A 86 18.98 13.10 9.29
N TRP A 87 18.45 13.57 10.42
CA TRP A 87 17.23 14.36 10.47
C TRP A 87 17.19 15.58 9.53
N PRO A 88 18.33 16.27 9.21
CA PRO A 88 18.30 17.39 8.27
C PRO A 88 17.87 16.99 6.85
N LEU A 89 18.07 15.73 6.44
CA LEU A 89 17.60 15.24 5.15
C LEU A 89 16.08 15.30 5.04
N ILE A 90 15.40 14.90 6.12
CA ILE A 90 13.93 14.95 6.22
C ILE A 90 13.47 16.41 6.18
N TYR A 91 14.19 17.29 6.89
CA TYR A 91 13.90 18.71 6.87
C TYR A 91 14.05 19.33 5.48
N LYS A 92 15.17 19.06 4.78
CA LYS A 92 15.42 19.58 3.42
C LYS A 92 14.33 19.13 2.45
N ALA A 93 13.97 17.85 2.49
CA ALA A 93 12.98 17.27 1.59
C ALA A 93 11.53 17.74 1.83
N ASN A 94 11.22 18.29 3.02
CA ASN A 94 9.89 18.75 3.40
C ASN A 94 9.91 20.20 3.89
N SER A 95 10.88 20.98 3.44
CA SER A 95 11.06 22.39 3.83
C SER A 95 9.91 23.29 3.39
N ASP A 96 9.04 22.80 2.50
CA ASP A 96 7.77 23.42 2.13
C ASP A 96 6.67 23.27 3.19
N GLN A 97 6.77 22.25 4.04
CA GLN A 97 5.80 21.94 5.10
C GLN A 97 6.33 22.21 6.51
N ILE A 98 7.64 22.34 6.66
CA ILE A 98 8.32 22.52 7.94
C ILE A 98 8.98 23.90 7.92
N ASP A 99 8.38 24.85 8.66
CA ASP A 99 8.94 26.19 8.83
C ASP A 99 10.17 26.18 9.77
N ASP A 100 10.14 25.30 10.77
CA ASP A 100 11.18 25.14 11.79
C ASP A 100 11.37 23.64 12.07
N ALA A 101 12.61 23.18 11.99
CA ALA A 101 13.00 21.79 12.21
C ALA A 101 12.64 21.28 13.62
N ASP A 102 12.57 22.18 14.60
CA ASP A 102 12.22 21.85 15.98
C ASP A 102 10.70 21.83 16.21
N LEU A 103 9.89 22.27 15.23
CA LEU A 103 8.45 22.43 15.33
C LEU A 103 7.71 21.63 14.25
N ILE A 104 7.51 20.34 14.53
CA ILE A 104 6.65 19.46 13.74
C ILE A 104 5.34 19.15 14.46
N TYR A 105 4.30 18.92 13.68
CA TYR A 105 2.95 18.70 14.19
C TYR A 105 2.45 17.28 13.86
N PRO A 106 1.68 16.66 14.78
CA PRO A 106 1.06 15.36 14.51
C PRO A 106 0.12 15.43 13.31
N GLY A 107 0.13 14.39 12.48
CA GLY A 107 -0.68 14.31 11.26
C GLY A 107 -0.01 14.87 10.00
N GLN A 108 1.18 15.48 10.12
CA GLN A 108 1.99 15.83 8.97
C GLN A 108 2.53 14.57 8.29
N TYR A 109 2.58 14.58 6.95
CA TYR A 109 3.14 13.50 6.16
C TYR A 109 4.45 13.95 5.53
N PHE A 110 5.55 13.31 5.93
CA PHE A 110 6.89 13.64 5.46
C PHE A 110 7.40 12.61 4.45
N ASN A 111 7.96 13.12 3.35
CA ASN A 111 8.72 12.31 2.42
C ASN A 111 10.11 12.04 3.00
N ILE A 112 10.52 10.78 3.01
CA ILE A 112 11.80 10.34 3.56
C ILE A 112 12.76 10.08 2.40
N PRO A 113 13.71 10.99 2.09
CA PRO A 113 14.66 10.79 1.00
C PRO A 113 15.63 9.66 1.31
N LYS A 114 16.22 9.02 0.29
CA LYS A 114 17.33 8.08 0.44
C LYS A 114 18.57 8.84 0.91
N ALA A 115 19.22 8.31 1.94
CA ALA A 115 20.49 8.81 2.43
C ALA A 115 21.61 8.58 1.39
N MET A 116 21.89 9.56 0.55
CA MET A 116 23.02 9.52 -0.40
C MET A 116 24.27 10.06 0.29
N GLY A 117 25.44 9.46 0.02
CA GLY A 117 26.67 9.70 0.79
C GLY A 117 26.99 11.17 1.07
N ALA A 118 27.15 12.00 0.04
CA ALA A 118 27.49 13.42 0.21
C ALA A 118 26.42 14.22 0.98
N GLU A 119 25.13 13.99 0.70
CA GLU A 119 24.04 14.68 1.41
C GLU A 119 23.93 14.21 2.87
N SER A 120 24.19 12.92 3.10
CA SER A 120 24.21 12.32 4.43
C SER A 120 25.34 12.89 5.28
N ASP A 121 26.54 13.04 4.71
CA ASP A 121 27.67 13.63 5.41
C ASP A 121 27.37 15.09 5.77
N ALA A 122 26.84 15.88 4.83
CA ALA A 122 26.45 17.27 5.08
C ALA A 122 25.33 17.38 6.14
N ALA A 123 24.35 16.48 6.12
CA ALA A 123 23.30 16.41 7.15
C ALA A 123 23.90 16.09 8.52
N ILE A 124 24.81 15.11 8.60
CA ILE A 124 25.47 14.73 9.84
C ILE A 124 26.33 15.88 10.39
N GLU A 125 27.05 16.59 9.53
CA GLU A 125 27.83 17.77 9.93
C GLU A 125 26.92 18.87 10.46
N HIS A 126 25.85 19.23 9.74
CA HIS A 126 24.87 20.23 10.18
C HIS A 126 24.26 19.88 11.54
N ALA A 127 23.81 18.64 11.71
CA ALA A 127 23.22 18.16 12.96
C ALA A 127 24.20 18.24 14.15
N LYS A 128 25.52 18.15 13.90
CA LYS A 128 26.56 18.28 14.94
C LYS A 128 26.92 19.74 15.23
N THR A 129 26.86 20.61 14.24
CA THR A 129 27.31 22.01 14.34
C THR A 129 26.20 22.98 14.75
N ARG A 130 24.93 22.65 14.55
CA ARG A 130 23.79 23.54 14.84
C ARG A 130 23.69 23.99 16.30
N GLY A 131 24.14 23.15 17.24
CA GLY A 131 24.00 23.41 18.68
C GLY A 131 22.80 22.70 19.31
N ALA A 132 22.34 23.22 20.45
CA ALA A 132 21.24 22.62 21.20
C ALA A 132 19.88 22.94 20.55
N TRP A 133 18.93 22.02 20.67
CA TRP A 133 17.55 22.20 20.22
C TRP A 133 16.90 23.28 21.08
N THR A 134 16.50 24.39 20.46
CA THR A 134 15.92 25.54 21.15
C THR A 134 14.59 25.91 20.51
N LEU A 135 13.51 25.76 21.27
CA LEU A 135 12.18 26.18 20.83
C LEU A 135 12.17 27.70 20.60
N GLY A 136 12.02 28.15 19.34
CA GLY A 136 12.29 29.54 18.96
C GLY A 136 11.95 29.88 17.51
N GLN A 137 12.70 30.82 16.91
CA GLN A 137 12.65 31.09 15.46
C GLN A 137 13.59 30.11 14.75
N THR A 138 13.31 29.79 13.48
CA THR A 138 14.20 28.99 12.62
C THR A 138 15.65 29.50 12.72
N GLU A 139 16.56 28.63 13.13
CA GLU A 139 17.95 29.01 13.34
C GLU A 139 18.62 29.38 12.01
N ALA A 140 19.53 30.36 12.03
CA ALA A 140 20.22 30.81 10.81
C ALA A 140 21.05 29.68 10.16
N SER A 141 21.53 28.72 10.97
CA SER A 141 22.22 27.53 10.51
C SER A 141 21.30 26.61 9.70
N ASP A 142 20.06 26.42 10.14
CA ASP A 142 19.07 25.58 9.45
C ASP A 142 18.72 26.18 8.08
N LEU A 143 18.58 27.50 7.99
CA LEU A 143 18.40 28.19 6.71
C LEU A 143 19.63 28.08 5.81
N GLN A 144 20.85 28.13 6.35
CA GLN A 144 22.07 27.93 5.56
C GLN A 144 22.12 26.52 4.96
N TYR A 145 21.78 25.51 5.76
CA TYR A 145 21.73 24.13 5.29
C TYR A 145 20.70 23.92 4.16
N LEU A 146 19.55 24.59 4.23
CA LEU A 146 18.55 24.51 3.16
C LEU A 146 19.01 25.15 1.84
N ASN A 147 19.91 26.13 1.90
CA ASN A 147 20.39 26.90 0.74
C ASN A 147 21.65 26.30 0.08
N GLN A 148 22.12 25.14 0.53
CA GLN A 148 23.35 24.49 0.05
C GLN A 148 23.11 23.46 -1.07
#